data_AF-A0A955LTK8-F1
#
_entry.id   AF-A0A955LTK8-F1
#
_cell.length_a   1.000
_cell.length_b   1.000
_cell.length_c   1.000
_cell.angle_alpha   90.00
_cell.angle_beta   90.00
_cell.angle_gamma   90.00
#
_symmetry.space_group_name_H-M   'P 1'
#
loop_
_entity.id
_entity.type
_entity.pdbx_description
1 polymer ?
#
loop_
_entity_poly.entity_id
_entity_poly.type
_entity_poly.pdbx_seq_one_letter_code
_entity_poly.pdbx_strand_id
1 'polypeptide(L)'
;GADSYGGQKAYTLEEAKGFYRKAADAATKPFIYLSAGVSNAEFCENLEVAAAAGVDYAGVLCGRATWAKGVPVFAKGGAEALRNWLQDEGLRNISALNAVLAKGAKPWFSKYGGRSLINS
;
A
#
# COMPACT_ATOMS: atom_id res chain seq x y z
N GLY A 1 0.01 0.76 -18.80
CA GLY A 1 -0.09 -0.39 -17.89
C GLY A 1 0.53 0.03 -16.58
N ALA A 2 0.50 -0.79 -15.54
CA ALA A 2 1.38 -0.53 -14.40
C ALA A 2 2.84 -0.66 -14.87
N ASP A 3 3.70 0.29 -14.53
CA ASP A 3 5.12 0.37 -14.85
C ASP A 3 5.91 -0.78 -14.23
N SER A 4 5.40 -1.40 -13.15
CA SER A 4 5.96 -2.59 -12.52
C SER A 4 5.70 -3.92 -13.26
N TYR A 5 4.86 -3.95 -14.31
CA TYR A 5 4.40 -5.20 -14.90
C TYR A 5 5.25 -5.69 -16.09
N GLY A 6 5.96 -6.80 -15.91
CA GLY A 6 6.79 -7.45 -16.94
C GLY A 6 6.16 -8.67 -17.65
N GLY A 7 4.86 -8.95 -17.45
CA GLY A 7 4.19 -10.16 -17.96
C GLY A 7 3.17 -9.93 -19.09
N GLN A 8 2.30 -10.92 -19.34
CA GLN A 8 1.20 -10.83 -20.31
C GLN A 8 0.00 -10.06 -19.74
N LYS A 9 -0.32 -8.90 -20.32
CA LYS A 9 -1.40 -8.02 -19.84
C LYS A 9 -2.74 -8.74 -19.87
N ALA A 10 -3.27 -9.09 -18.69
CA ALA A 10 -4.62 -9.63 -18.55
C ALA A 10 -5.70 -8.54 -18.65
N TYR A 11 -5.37 -7.31 -18.23
CA TYR A 11 -6.28 -6.17 -18.18
C TYR A 11 -5.58 -4.87 -18.57
N THR A 12 -6.35 -3.93 -19.10
CA THR A 12 -5.98 -2.53 -19.24
C THR A 12 -6.00 -1.82 -17.88
N LEU A 13 -5.40 -0.63 -17.81
CA LEU A 13 -5.40 0.18 -16.58
C LEU A 13 -6.83 0.60 -16.18
N GLU A 14 -7.68 0.91 -17.14
CA GLU A 14 -9.07 1.30 -16.86
C GLU A 14 -9.91 0.13 -16.35
N GLU A 15 -9.70 -1.08 -16.87
CA GLU A 15 -10.32 -2.29 -16.32
C GLU A 15 -9.85 -2.56 -14.89
N ALA A 16 -8.54 -2.39 -14.61
CA ALA A 16 -8.00 -2.51 -13.26
C ALA A 16 -8.64 -1.50 -12.28
N LYS A 17 -8.78 -0.23 -12.67
CA LYS A 17 -9.52 0.78 -11.90
C LYS A 17 -10.99 0.39 -11.69
N GLY A 18 -11.60 -0.23 -12.70
CA GLY A 18 -12.93 -0.85 -12.59
C GLY A 18 -13.01 -1.89 -11.47
N PHE A 19 -12.03 -2.78 -11.36
CA PHE A 19 -11.98 -3.77 -10.28
C PHE A 19 -11.75 -3.16 -8.92
N TYR A 20 -10.89 -2.14 -8.81
CA TYR A 20 -10.70 -1.39 -7.56
C TYR A 20 -12.02 -0.81 -7.04
N ARG A 21 -12.79 -0.14 -7.90
CA ARG A 21 -14.11 0.40 -7.52
C ARG A 21 -15.07 -0.70 -7.07
N LYS A 22 -15.21 -1.77 -7.86
CA LYS A 22 -16.09 -2.91 -7.53
C LYS A 22 -15.74 -3.51 -6.15
N ALA A 23 -14.45 -3.66 -5.85
CA ALA A 23 -14.02 -4.18 -4.55
C ALA A 23 -14.33 -3.20 -3.40
N ALA A 24 -14.13 -1.89 -3.62
CA ALA A 24 -14.45 -0.87 -2.63
C ALA A 24 -15.96 -0.73 -2.38
N ASP A 25 -16.78 -0.84 -3.42
CA ASP A 25 -18.25 -0.78 -3.34
C ASP A 25 -18.83 -1.97 -2.54
N ALA A 26 -18.15 -3.12 -2.57
CA ALA A 26 -18.53 -4.29 -1.77
C ALA A 26 -18.23 -4.10 -0.26
N ALA A 27 -17.36 -3.16 0.12
CA ALA A 27 -16.96 -2.94 1.50
C ALA A 27 -17.95 -2.00 2.23
N THR A 28 -18.65 -2.55 3.22
CA THR A 28 -19.56 -1.79 4.11
C THR A 28 -18.86 -1.15 5.31
N LYS A 29 -17.60 -1.51 5.55
CA LYS A 29 -16.74 -0.97 6.62
C LYS A 29 -15.47 -0.38 6.00
N PRO A 30 -14.76 0.52 6.72
CA PRO A 30 -13.43 0.94 6.32
C PRO A 30 -12.53 -0.27 6.10
N PHE A 31 -11.74 -0.23 5.03
CA PHE A 31 -10.86 -1.31 4.65
C PHE A 31 -9.44 -0.80 4.39
N ILE A 32 -8.48 -1.71 4.41
CA ILE A 32 -7.07 -1.42 4.17
C ILE A 32 -6.49 -2.43 3.18
N TYR A 33 -5.44 -2.05 2.45
CA TYR A 33 -4.75 -2.97 1.55
C TYR A 33 -3.60 -3.69 2.24
N LEU A 34 -3.40 -4.96 1.87
CA LEU A 34 -2.25 -5.76 2.29
C LEU A 34 -1.25 -5.83 1.12
N SER A 35 0.04 -5.80 1.44
CA SER A 35 1.08 -5.80 0.40
C SER A 35 1.30 -7.14 -0.30
N ALA A 36 0.65 -8.21 0.15
CA ALA A 36 0.68 -9.57 -0.41
C ALA A 36 2.07 -10.22 -0.70
N GLY A 37 3.18 -9.56 -0.40
CA GLY A 37 4.53 -10.01 -0.73
C GLY A 37 5.11 -9.41 -2.01
N VAL A 38 4.43 -8.43 -2.63
CA VAL A 38 5.01 -7.65 -3.74
C VAL A 38 6.13 -6.72 -3.24
N SER A 39 6.89 -6.15 -4.17
CA SER A 39 7.94 -5.18 -3.85
C SER A 39 7.35 -3.85 -3.30
N ASN A 40 8.16 -3.02 -2.64
CA ASN A 40 7.73 -1.69 -2.18
C ASN A 40 7.21 -0.82 -3.34
N ALA A 41 7.97 -0.77 -4.45
CA ALA A 41 7.61 0.03 -5.61
C ALA A 41 6.30 -0.42 -6.23
N GLU A 42 6.12 -1.73 -6.43
CA GLU A 42 4.88 -2.31 -6.96
C GLU A 42 3.69 -2.07 -6.02
N PHE A 43 3.90 -2.16 -4.70
CA PHE A 43 2.83 -1.85 -3.76
C PHE A 43 2.43 -0.37 -3.78
N CYS A 44 3.41 0.54 -3.80
CA CYS A 44 3.17 1.98 -3.94
C CYS A 44 2.38 2.29 -5.22
N GLU A 45 2.79 1.72 -6.35
CA GLU A 45 2.08 1.91 -7.62
C GLU A 45 0.64 1.39 -7.56
N ASN A 46 0.41 0.21 -6.98
CA ASN A 46 -0.94 -0.33 -6.82
C ASN A 46 -1.85 0.60 -5.99
N LEU A 47 -1.31 1.24 -4.95
CA LEU A 47 -2.03 2.23 -4.14
C LEU A 47 -2.30 3.54 -4.91
N GLU A 48 -1.42 3.94 -5.81
CA GLU A 48 -1.65 5.08 -6.71
C GLU A 48 -2.77 4.77 -7.71
N VAL A 49 -2.84 3.54 -8.25
CA VAL A 49 -3.95 3.10 -9.10
C VAL A 49 -5.25 3.07 -8.31
N ALA A 50 -5.24 2.55 -7.08
CA ALA A 50 -6.40 2.57 -6.18
C ALA A 50 -6.90 4.01 -5.94
N ALA A 51 -5.99 4.94 -5.64
CA ALA A 51 -6.32 6.35 -5.46
C ALA A 51 -6.89 6.98 -6.74
N ALA A 52 -6.29 6.70 -7.89
CA ALA A 52 -6.77 7.17 -9.20
C ALA A 52 -8.12 6.56 -9.60
N ALA A 53 -8.48 5.40 -9.06
CA ALA A 53 -9.80 4.79 -9.21
C ALA A 53 -10.88 5.45 -8.32
N GLY A 54 -10.48 6.32 -7.39
CA GLY A 54 -11.38 7.04 -6.49
C GLY A 54 -11.85 6.23 -5.28
N VAL A 55 -11.16 5.15 -4.92
CA VAL A 55 -11.57 4.29 -3.80
C VAL A 55 -11.22 4.90 -2.44
N ASP A 56 -12.08 4.67 -1.44
CA ASP A 56 -11.99 5.26 -0.11
C ASP A 56 -11.27 4.36 0.91
N TYR A 57 -10.14 3.77 0.51
CA TYR A 57 -9.35 2.92 1.40
C TYR A 57 -8.77 3.72 2.58
N ALA A 58 -8.75 3.09 3.75
CA ALA A 58 -8.43 3.75 5.01
C ALA A 58 -6.94 3.71 5.39
N GLY A 59 -6.13 2.97 4.62
CA GLY A 59 -4.72 2.76 4.88
C GLY A 59 -4.24 1.40 4.41
N VAL A 60 -3.16 0.92 5.02
CA VAL A 60 -2.49 -0.33 4.64
C VAL A 60 -1.99 -1.10 5.85
N LEU A 61 -1.86 -2.41 5.69
CA LEU A 61 -1.04 -3.26 6.54
C LEU A 61 0.12 -3.81 5.70
N CYS A 62 1.24 -3.11 5.73
CA CYS A 62 2.41 -3.42 4.91
C CYS A 62 3.51 -4.09 5.75
N GLY A 63 3.90 -5.30 5.36
CA GLY A 63 4.96 -6.07 6.02
C GLY A 63 6.17 -6.25 5.10
N ARG A 64 6.19 -7.37 4.37
CA ARG A 64 7.33 -7.80 3.55
C ARG A 64 7.83 -6.75 2.57
N ALA A 65 6.94 -5.94 1.99
CA ALA A 65 7.35 -4.87 1.08
C ALA A 65 8.23 -3.81 1.76
N THR A 66 8.18 -3.66 3.08
CA THR A 66 9.02 -2.71 3.83
C THR A 66 10.34 -3.33 4.30
N TRP A 67 10.34 -4.58 4.78
CA TRP A 67 11.48 -5.14 5.53
C TRP A 67 12.07 -6.45 4.97
N ALA A 68 11.48 -7.09 3.95
CA ALA A 68 11.94 -8.42 3.51
C ALA A 68 13.40 -8.43 3.03
N LYS A 69 13.86 -7.35 2.39
CA LYS A 69 15.26 -7.17 1.97
C LYS A 69 16.25 -7.07 3.14
N GLY A 70 15.79 -6.79 4.35
CA GLY A 70 16.62 -6.79 5.56
C GLY A 70 16.94 -8.20 6.08
N VAL A 71 16.16 -9.23 5.73
CA VAL A 71 16.39 -10.61 6.16
C VAL A 71 17.78 -11.13 5.73
N PRO A 72 18.21 -11.02 4.45
CA PRO A 72 19.55 -11.44 4.06
C PRO A 72 20.65 -10.58 4.67
N VAL A 73 20.38 -9.30 4.99
CA VAL A 73 21.35 -8.43 5.69
C VAL A 73 21.59 -8.94 7.10
N PHE A 74 20.52 -9.29 7.82
CA PHE A 74 20.61 -9.90 9.14
C PHE A 74 21.36 -11.23 9.11
N ALA A 75 21.02 -12.11 8.15
CA ALA A 75 21.65 -13.42 8.03
C ALA A 75 23.17 -13.35 7.81
N LYS A 76 23.66 -12.28 7.16
CA LYS A 76 25.09 -12.08 6.85
C LYS A 76 25.84 -11.26 7.90
N GLY A 77 25.20 -10.25 8.48
CA GLY A 77 25.86 -9.24 9.32
C GLY A 77 25.26 -9.07 10.72
N GLY A 78 24.32 -9.93 11.12
CA GLY A 78 23.70 -9.90 12.42
C GLY A 78 22.83 -8.67 12.67
N ALA A 79 22.53 -8.42 13.95
CA ALA A 79 21.56 -7.41 14.35
C ALA A 79 22.00 -5.97 14.05
N GLU A 80 23.31 -5.69 14.10
CA GLU A 80 23.82 -4.35 13.83
C GLU A 80 23.70 -3.97 12.35
N ALA A 81 24.07 -4.89 11.44
CA ALA A 81 23.88 -4.67 10.01
C ALA A 81 22.40 -4.47 9.66
N LEU A 82 21.50 -5.24 10.28
CA LEU A 82 20.06 -5.04 10.11
C LEU A 82 19.60 -3.66 10.61
N ARG A 83 20.07 -3.21 11.78
CA ARG A 83 19.73 -1.88 12.31
C ARG A 83 20.15 -0.77 11.35
N ASN A 84 21.38 -0.82 10.83
CA ASN A 84 21.88 0.17 9.87
C ASN A 84 21.04 0.16 8.58
N TRP A 85 20.68 -1.03 8.08
CA TRP A 85 19.81 -1.16 6.91
C TRP A 85 18.40 -0.61 7.16
N LEU A 86 17.82 -0.83 8.34
CA LEU A 86 16.51 -0.30 8.71
C LEU A 86 16.52 1.24 8.81
N GLN A 87 17.62 1.83 9.27
CA GLN A 87 17.78 3.28 9.37
C GLN A 87 17.98 3.96 8.01
N ASP A 88 18.34 3.21 6.97
CA ASP A 88 18.50 3.71 5.61
C ASP A 88 17.39 3.18 4.67
N GLU A 89 17.59 2.03 4.03
CA GLU A 89 16.66 1.47 3.04
C GLU A 89 15.28 1.18 3.65
N GLY A 90 15.22 0.68 4.89
CA GLY A 90 13.95 0.47 5.60
C GLY A 90 13.16 1.77 5.81
N LEU A 91 13.86 2.84 6.18
CA LEU A 91 13.29 4.18 6.33
C LEU A 91 12.82 4.75 4.99
N ARG A 92 13.59 4.54 3.91
CA ARG A 92 13.20 4.96 2.55
C ARG A 92 11.92 4.23 2.10
N ASN A 93 11.81 2.93 2.35
CA ASN A 93 10.63 2.13 2.01
C ASN A 93 9.36 2.62 2.73
N ILE A 94 9.43 2.88 4.04
CA ILE A 94 8.27 3.35 4.80
C ILE A 94 7.92 4.80 4.45
N SER A 95 8.91 5.65 4.17
CA SER A 95 8.69 7.04 3.76
C SER A 95 8.01 7.14 2.40
N ALA A 96 8.41 6.32 1.43
CA ALA A 96 7.75 6.24 0.12
C ALA A 96 6.29 5.81 0.27
N LEU A 97 6.03 4.77 1.07
CA LEU A 97 4.67 4.32 1.35
C LEU A 97 3.82 5.42 2.03
N ASN A 98 4.36 6.11 3.03
CA ASN A 98 3.67 7.21 3.71
C ASN A 98 3.33 8.36 2.74
N ALA A 99 4.21 8.68 1.79
CA ALA A 99 3.96 9.70 0.79
C ALA A 99 2.79 9.35 -0.15
N VAL A 100 2.64 8.07 -0.50
CA VAL A 100 1.49 7.59 -1.30
C VAL A 100 0.21 7.62 -0.47
N LEU A 101 0.25 7.17 0.78
CA LEU A 101 -0.90 7.19 1.69
C LEU A 101 -1.42 8.61 1.93
N ALA A 102 -0.52 9.58 2.09
CA ALA A 102 -0.88 10.99 2.28
C ALA A 102 -1.70 11.56 1.10
N LYS A 103 -1.53 11.00 -0.11
CA LYS A 103 -2.26 11.44 -1.32
C LYS A 103 -3.54 10.64 -1.54
N GLY A 104 -3.52 9.34 -1.25
CA GLY A 104 -4.57 8.41 -1.68
C GLY A 104 -5.52 7.95 -0.56
N ALA A 105 -5.02 7.74 0.66
CA ALA A 105 -5.82 7.17 1.73
C ALA A 105 -6.79 8.20 2.31
N LYS A 106 -7.94 7.72 2.80
CA LYS A 106 -8.93 8.54 3.51
C LYS A 106 -8.96 8.17 4.98
N PRO A 107 -9.23 9.11 5.90
CA PRO A 107 -9.50 8.74 7.28
C PRO A 107 -10.64 7.71 7.36
N TRP A 108 -10.48 6.68 8.19
CA TRP A 108 -11.45 5.58 8.26
C TRP A 108 -12.89 6.03 8.54
N PHE A 109 -13.06 7.10 9.34
CA PHE A 109 -14.36 7.64 9.69
C PHE A 109 -15.10 8.30 8.51
N SER A 110 -14.40 8.58 7.40
CA SER A 110 -15.03 9.11 6.18
C SER A 110 -16.06 8.14 5.60
N LYS A 111 -15.86 6.82 5.76
CA LYS A 111 -16.83 5.80 5.33
C LYS A 111 -18.18 5.94 6.03
N TYR A 112 -18.17 6.48 7.24
CA TYR A 112 -19.35 6.68 8.08
C TYR A 112 -19.87 8.13 8.03
N GLY A 113 -19.44 8.92 7.03
CA GLY A 113 -19.88 10.31 6.85
C GLY A 113 -19.13 11.35 7.68
N GLY A 114 -18.05 10.97 8.37
CA GLY A 114 -17.17 11.91 9.07
C GLY A 114 -17.03 11.64 10.58
N ARG A 115 -16.03 12.26 11.20
CA ARG A 115 -15.68 12.01 12.61
C ARG A 115 -16.79 12.37 13.60
N SER A 116 -17.63 13.35 13.27
CA SER A 116 -18.76 13.77 14.11
C SER A 116 -19.86 12.70 14.24
N LEU A 117 -19.96 11.78 13.28
CA LEU A 117 -21.02 10.76 13.21
C LEU A 117 -20.63 9.43 13.88
N ILE A 118 -19.43 9.33 14.44
CA ILE A 118 -18.91 8.08 15.03
C ILE A 118 -19.34 7.88 16.50
N ASN A 119 -19.66 8.97 17.20
CA ASN A 119 -19.97 8.97 18.63
C ASN A 119 -21.26 9.76 18.95
N SER A 120 -22.15 9.94 17.97
CA SER A 120 -23.47 10.53 18.18
C SER A 120 -24.50 9.49 18.61
#